data_AF-A0A7C7XHI4-F1
#
_entry.id   AF-A0A7C7XHI4-F1
#
_cell.length_a   1.000
_cell.length_b   1.000
_cell.length_c   1.000
_cell.angle_alpha   90.00
_cell.angle_beta   90.00
_cell.angle_gamma   90.00
#
_symmetry.space_group_name_H-M   'P 1'
#
loop_
_entity.id
_entity.type
_entity.pdbx_description
1 polymer ?
#
loop_
_entity_poly.entity_id
_entity_poly.type
_entity_poly.pdbx_seq_one_letter_code
_entity_poly.pdbx_strand_id
1 'polypeptide(L)' 'MSEENEQTILVRMHGLLGESEGALLELEVENLEEGSEFEHDSVAYQVTRTILEDVEHPIVYVMVLDIYMQEFD' A
#
# COMPACT_ATOMS: atom_id res chain seq x y z
N MET A 1 -9.97 1.15 26.94
CA MET A 1 -9.08 2.15 26.33
C MET A 1 -7.99 1.35 25.66
N SER A 2 -8.31 0.77 24.49
CA SER A 2 -7.28 0.16 23.66
C SER A 2 -6.84 1.29 22.75
N GLU A 3 -5.73 1.94 23.10
CA GLU A 3 -4.97 2.69 22.12
C GLU A 3 -4.37 1.62 21.20
N GLU A 4 -5.14 1.21 20.18
CA GLU A 4 -4.56 0.58 19.00
C GLU A 4 -3.60 1.63 18.45
N ASN A 5 -2.32 1.38 18.70
CA ASN A 5 -1.25 2.27 18.31
C ASN A 5 -1.17 2.12 16.79
N GLU A 6 -1.84 3.02 16.05
CA GLU A 6 -1.80 3.13 14.59
C GLU A 6 -0.35 3.40 14.18
N GLN A 7 0.47 2.35 14.15
CA GLN A 7 1.86 2.44 13.75
C GLN A 7 1.89 2.45 12.24
N THR A 8 2.24 3.61 11.68
CA THR A 8 2.52 3.76 10.26
C THR A 8 3.99 3.52 9.97
N ILE A 9 4.29 3.01 8.78
CA ILE A 9 5.64 2.78 8.27
C ILE A 9 5.74 3.26 6.83
N LEU A 10 6.88 3.87 6.50
CA LEU A 10 7.19 4.30 5.14
C LEU A 10 7.63 3.10 4.30
N VAL A 11 6.90 2.81 3.23
CA VAL A 11 7.14 1.69 2.31
C VAL A 11 7.34 2.16 0.88
N ARG A 12 7.98 1.32 0.06
CA ARG A 12 7.98 1.45 -1.41
C ARG A 12 6.88 0.56 -1.98
N MET A 13 5.88 1.18 -2.57
CA MET A 13 4.79 0.49 -3.24
C MET A 13 5.15 0.21 -4.71
N HIS A 14 4.99 -1.02 -5.16
CA HIS A 14 5.16 -1.41 -6.56
C HIS A 14 3.87 -2.02 -7.12
N GLY A 15 3.33 -1.39 -8.16
CA GLY A 15 2.19 -1.92 -8.90
C GLY A 15 2.60 -3.08 -9.80
N LEU A 16 1.81 -4.16 -9.82
CA LEU A 16 2.06 -5.32 -10.69
C LEU A 16 1.81 -5.04 -12.19
N LEU A 17 1.24 -3.89 -12.53
CA LEU A 17 0.91 -3.49 -13.92
C LEU A 17 2.05 -2.76 -14.65
N GLY A 18 3.26 -2.75 -14.09
CA GLY A 18 4.45 -2.20 -14.77
C GLY A 18 4.66 -0.70 -14.58
N GLU A 19 3.96 -0.08 -13.63
CA GLU A 19 4.26 1.28 -13.16
C GLU A 19 5.71 1.28 -12.65
N SER A 20 6.55 2.07 -13.32
CA SER A 20 8.01 1.91 -13.30
C SER A 20 8.70 2.59 -12.11
N GLU A 21 7.96 3.39 -11.34
CA GLU A 21 8.48 4.10 -10.17
C GLU A 21 7.76 3.61 -8.92
N GLY A 22 8.49 2.95 -8.02
CA GLY A 22 7.93 2.57 -6.74
C GLY A 22 7.64 3.84 -5.92
N ALA A 23 6.36 4.09 -5.62
CA ALA A 23 5.95 5.25 -4.84
C ALA A 23 6.29 5.04 -3.36
N LEU A 24 6.83 6.07 -2.69
CA LEU A 24 6.99 6.05 -1.23
C LEU A 24 5.66 6.43 -0.59
N LEU A 25 5.12 5.55 0.26
CA LEU A 25 3.85 5.75 0.94
C LEU A 25 3.96 5.38 2.42
N GLU A 26 3.31 6.14 3.29
CA GLU A 26 3.09 5.74 4.68
C GLU A 26 1.87 4.82 4.76
N LEU A 27 2.07 3.58 5.19
CA LEU A 27 1.01 2.59 5.40
C LEU A 27 0.94 2.18 6.86
N GLU A 28 -0.26 1.90 7.34
CA GLU A 28 -0.46 1.24 8.62
C GLU A 28 0.12 -0.17 8.58
N VAL A 29 0.74 -0.61 9.67
CA VAL A 29 1.40 -1.93 9.74
C VAL A 29 0.42 -3.08 9.48
N GLU A 30 -0.86 -2.93 9.82
CA GLU A 30 -1.92 -3.88 9.50
C GLU A 30 -2.16 -4.05 7.98
N ASN A 31 -1.89 -3.00 7.21
CA ASN A 31 -2.02 -3.01 5.76
C ASN A 31 -0.79 -3.59 5.05
N LEU A 32 0.17 -4.20 5.78
CA LEU A 32 1.32 -4.89 5.20
C LEU A 32 1.10 -6.39 5.02
N GLU A 33 0.03 -6.95 5.58
CA GLU A 33 -0.27 -8.37 5.46
C GLU A 33 -0.70 -8.73 4.04
N GLU A 34 -0.27 -9.89 3.55
CA GLU A 34 -0.66 -10.37 2.23
C GLU A 34 -2.17 -10.63 2.18
N GLY A 35 -2.85 -10.02 1.21
CA GLY A 35 -4.29 -10.05 1.05
C GLY A 35 -5.02 -8.84 1.64
N SER A 36 -4.36 -8.04 2.50
CA SER A 36 -4.94 -6.80 3.03
C SER A 36 -5.24 -5.80 1.93
N GLU A 37 -6.32 -5.04 2.11
CA GLU A 37 -6.82 -4.07 1.16
C GLU A 37 -6.78 -2.68 1.80
N PHE A 38 -6.33 -1.69 1.04
CA PHE A 38 -6.31 -0.29 1.48
C PHE A 38 -6.62 0.65 0.31
N GLU A 39 -7.09 1.85 0.62
CA GLU A 39 -7.34 2.89 -0.38
C GLU A 39 -6.27 3.97 -0.29
N HIS A 40 -5.73 4.39 -1.43
CA HIS A 40 -4.83 5.53 -1.52
C HIS A 40 -5.10 6.31 -2.81
N ASP A 41 -5.21 7.63 -2.73
CA ASP A 41 -5.52 8.52 -3.87
C ASP A 41 -6.72 8.06 -4.72
N SER A 42 -7.80 7.62 -4.05
CA SER A 42 -9.03 7.11 -4.70
C SER A 42 -8.81 5.83 -5.54
N VAL A 43 -7.72 5.12 -5.29
CA VAL A 43 -7.41 3.82 -5.87
C VAL A 43 -7.42 2.77 -4.76
N ALA A 44 -8.17 1.70 -4.97
CA ALA A 44 -8.17 0.56 -4.07
C ALA A 44 -7.03 -0.40 -4.45
N TYR A 45 -6.22 -0.75 -3.47
CA TYR A 45 -5.08 -1.65 -3.62
C TYR A 45 -5.26 -2.89 -2.75
N GLN A 46 -4.81 -4.03 -3.27
CA GLN A 46 -4.62 -5.25 -2.48
C GLN A 46 -3.13 -5.58 -2.39
N VAL A 47 -2.63 -5.81 -1.18
CA VAL A 47 -1.28 -6.30 -0.96
C VAL A 47 -1.19 -7.73 -1.44
N THR A 48 -0.26 -7.95 -2.37
CA THR A 48 0.03 -9.28 -2.92
C THR A 48 1.28 -9.88 -2.30
N ARG A 49 2.22 -9.03 -1.85
CA ARG A 49 3.46 -9.45 -1.21
C ARG A 49 4.12 -8.30 -0.48
N THR A 50 4.72 -8.59 0.68
CA THR A 50 5.53 -7.62 1.42
C THR A 50 6.94 -8.17 1.66
N ILE A 51 7.95 -7.34 1.44
CA ILE A 51 9.36 -7.64 1.70
C ILE A 51 9.86 -6.69 2.78
N LEU A 52 10.10 -7.22 3.98
CA LEU A 52 10.56 -6.48 5.15
C LEU A 52 12.08 -6.61 5.40
N GLU A 53 12.70 -7.66 4.87
CA GLU A 53 14.08 -8.01 5.21
C GLU A 53 15.10 -7.33 4.28
N ASP A 54 16.18 -6.82 4.87
CA ASP A 54 17.38 -6.31 4.18
C ASP A 54 17.15 -5.10 3.25
N VAL A 55 16.15 -4.26 3.54
CA VAL A 55 15.83 -3.05 2.77
C VAL A 55 15.69 -1.80 3.65
N GLU A 56 16.07 -0.63 3.12
CA GLU A 56 15.95 0.66 3.82
C GLU A 56 14.49 1.06 4.08
N HIS A 57 13.60 0.70 3.14
CA HIS A 57 12.15 0.82 3.26
C HIS A 57 11.52 -0.50 2.79
N PRO A 58 10.56 -1.07 3.53
CA PRO A 58 9.83 -2.24 3.09
C PRO A 58 9.28 -2.08 1.68
N ILE A 59 9.27 -3.16 0.91
CA ILE A 59 8.71 -3.17 -0.44
C ILE A 59 7.36 -3.88 -0.38
N VAL A 60 6.30 -3.18 -0.80
CA VAL A 60 4.93 -3.70 -0.85
C VAL A 60 4.51 -3.80 -2.31
N TYR A 61 4.24 -5.02 -2.77
CA TYR A 61 3.69 -5.26 -4.09
C TYR A 61 2.18 -5.28 -4.03
N VAL A 62 1.54 -4.48 -4.88
CA VAL A 62 0.09 -4.31 -4.87
C VAL A 62 -0.54 -4.61 -6.23
N MET A 63 -1.79 -5.07 -6.17
CA MET A 63 -2.70 -5.12 -7.30
C MET A 63 -3.72 -3.99 -7.15
N VAL A 64 -4.01 -3.29 -8.25
CA VAL A 64 -5.10 -2.31 -8.29
C VAL A 64 -6.42 -3.07 -8.45
N LEU A 65 -7.34 -2.88 -7.52
CA LEU A 65 -8.67 -3.50 -7.54
C LEU A 65 -9.69 -2.66 -8.28
N ASP A 66 -9.76 -1.36 -7.95
CA ASP A 66 -10.68 -0.43 -8.57
C ASP A 66 -10.07 0.97 -8.59
N ILE A 67 -10.46 1.76 -9.59
CA ILE A 67 -10.09 3.17 -9.73
C ILE A 67 -11.38 3.97 -9.68
N TYR A 68 -11.64 4.62 -8.55
CA TYR A 68 -12.73 5.58 -8.50
C TYR A 68 -12.28 6.81 -9.29
N MET A 69 -12.57 6.84 -10.60
CA MET A 69 -12.45 8.06 -11.39
C MET A 69 -13.32 9.12 -10.70
N GLN A 70 -12.70 10.14 -10.10
CA GLN A 70 -13.42 11.33 -9.70
C GLN A 70 -14.14 11.86 -10.93
N GLU A 71 -15.47 11.77 -10.93
CA GLU A 71 -16.29 12.48 -11.90
C GLU A 71 -16.07 13.98 -11.65
N PHE A 72 -15.33 14.62 -12.55
CA PHE A 72 -15.21 16.09 -12.56
C PHE A 72 -16.57 16.66 -12.98
N ASP A 73 -17.26 17.34 -12.07
CA ASP A 73 -18.48 18.14 -12.33
C ASP A 73 -18.13 19.46 -13.07
#